data_AF-A0A517WDX4-F1
#
_entry.id   AF-A0A517WDX4-F1
#
_cell.length_a   1.000
_cell.length_b   1.000
_cell.length_c   1.000
_cell.angle_alpha   90.00
_cell.angle_beta   90.00
_cell.angle_gamma   90.00
#
_symmetry.space_group_name_H-M   'P 1'
#
loop_
_entity.id
_entity.type
_entity.pdbx_description
1 polymer ?
#
loop_
_entity_poly.entity_id
_entity_poly.type
_entity_poly.pdbx_seq_one_letter_code
_entity_poly.pdbx_strand_id
1 'polypeptide(L)'
;MKRSRLIFRRLCAVTQVCALICCLLLLSACSSVRTFLPQEAPVCVLPPNASYTQIVNHLNSQTDGVFGWQSSSVKIRARQKGGIPVSLSAMLAVEQPQRFRLVASSPLGPEVDFGSNDERFWFWVKRSDQKNIFTVRHDQYEAMGSQLNIPFEPSWLLEALRVVPLNDKELSIQKEGQNSPNVKLISDRLLPNGKLVQKIIVVNLCTGHIIEQSLYDSQGQRIATATLGEYRTCGATNAVLPHVIKLDWPQAGIVMTMTMSQISVNPGVPSDVWGLPQIPGYPVLDLAAGLPQVRHQEASIRHRPTPIESRVAERVEPAWADSPGPEPQWRPTQEEPQFGFDEPDTFPASDTMPAPDGNPFRAPGSFEEVAEEPPGRVKL
;
A
#
# COMPACT_ATOMS: atom_id res chain seq x y z
N MET A 1 -39.68 25.55 -68.47
CA MET A 1 -39.77 25.99 -67.04
C MET A 1 -39.47 24.90 -65.98
N LYS A 2 -39.41 23.59 -66.27
CA LYS A 2 -39.17 22.54 -65.25
C LYS A 2 -37.69 22.34 -64.85
N ARG A 3 -36.72 22.57 -65.73
CA ARG A 3 -35.27 22.37 -65.44
C ARG A 3 -34.68 23.41 -64.47
N SER A 4 -35.16 24.66 -64.50
CA SER A 4 -34.61 25.76 -63.68
C SER A 4 -34.96 25.62 -62.18
N ARG A 5 -36.14 25.03 -61.85
CA ARG A 5 -36.55 24.78 -60.45
C ARG A 5 -35.76 23.67 -59.76
N LEU A 6 -35.19 22.74 -60.52
CA LEU A 6 -34.40 21.62 -59.98
C LEU A 6 -32.98 22.07 -59.59
N ILE A 7 -32.40 22.99 -60.36
CA ILE A 7 -31.06 23.54 -60.10
C ILE A 7 -31.09 24.43 -58.84
N PHE A 8 -32.14 25.24 -58.69
CA PHE A 8 -32.30 26.11 -57.51
C PHE A 8 -32.47 25.31 -56.20
N ARG A 9 -33.20 24.18 -56.24
CA ARG A 9 -33.33 23.27 -55.09
C ARG A 9 -32.02 22.57 -54.71
N ARG A 10 -31.18 22.23 -55.70
CA ARG A 10 -29.86 21.63 -55.46
C ARG A 10 -28.86 22.62 -54.87
N LEU A 11 -28.86 23.88 -55.33
CA LEU A 11 -28.01 24.92 -54.72
C LEU A 11 -28.40 25.22 -53.27
N CYS A 12 -29.70 25.29 -52.95
CA CYS A 12 -30.18 25.54 -51.59
C CYS A 12 -29.87 24.39 -50.62
N ALA A 13 -29.92 23.15 -51.09
CA ALA A 13 -29.54 21.99 -50.29
C ALA A 13 -28.03 21.96 -50.01
N VAL A 14 -27.19 22.35 -50.97
CA VAL A 14 -25.73 22.39 -50.79
C VAL A 14 -25.33 23.48 -49.79
N THR A 15 -25.95 24.66 -49.83
CA THR A 15 -25.66 25.72 -48.84
C THR A 15 -26.11 25.35 -47.43
N GLN A 16 -27.25 24.67 -47.28
CA GLN A 16 -27.69 24.17 -45.97
C GLN A 16 -26.77 23.10 -45.39
N VAL A 17 -26.28 22.17 -46.22
CA VAL A 17 -25.33 21.14 -45.78
C VAL A 17 -23.98 21.74 -45.39
N CYS A 18 -23.46 22.72 -46.16
CA CYS A 18 -22.22 23.41 -45.81
C CYS A 18 -22.33 24.20 -44.50
N ALA A 19 -23.47 24.88 -44.25
CA ALA A 19 -23.68 25.60 -43.00
C ALA A 19 -23.75 24.67 -41.78
N LEU A 20 -24.37 23.50 -41.92
CA LEU A 20 -24.47 22.48 -40.88
C LEU A 20 -23.11 21.84 -40.56
N ILE A 21 -22.30 21.55 -41.59
CA ILE A 21 -20.93 21.04 -41.42
C ILE A 21 -20.05 22.10 -40.73
N CYS A 22 -20.18 23.38 -41.08
CA CYS A 22 -19.41 24.45 -40.45
C CYS A 22 -19.79 24.64 -38.97
N CYS A 23 -21.08 24.54 -38.61
CA CYS A 23 -21.52 24.56 -37.21
C CYS A 23 -21.00 23.36 -36.40
N LEU A 24 -20.96 22.16 -36.98
CA LEU A 24 -20.44 20.96 -36.32
C LEU A 24 -18.92 21.04 -36.06
N LEU A 25 -18.16 21.70 -36.94
CA LEU A 25 -16.73 21.90 -36.77
C LEU A 25 -16.38 22.98 -35.72
N LEU A 26 -17.26 23.95 -35.47
CA LEU A 26 -17.05 24.97 -34.44
C LEU A 26 -17.39 24.47 -33.02
N LEU A 27 -18.28 23.47 -32.90
CA LEU A 27 -18.66 22.88 -31.61
C LEU A 27 -17.56 21.98 -31.00
N SER A 28 -16.72 21.34 -31.82
CA SER A 28 -15.60 20.52 -31.34
C SER A 28 -14.41 21.35 -30.84
N ALA A 29 -14.25 22.57 -31.35
CA ALA A 29 -13.17 23.47 -30.98
C ALA A 29 -13.26 23.99 -29.53
N CYS A 30 -14.46 23.99 -28.91
CA CYS A 30 -14.62 24.43 -27.52
C CYS A 30 -14.12 23.39 -26.49
N SER A 31 -13.98 22.11 -26.86
CA SER A 31 -13.45 21.10 -25.93
C SER A 31 -11.92 21.12 -25.84
N SER A 32 -11.24 21.51 -26.92
CA SER A 32 -9.77 21.51 -27.04
C SER A 32 -9.08 22.68 -26.33
N VAL A 33 -9.82 23.74 -25.96
CA VAL A 33 -9.26 24.89 -25.21
C VAL A 33 -9.17 24.60 -23.71
N ARG A 34 -9.94 23.64 -23.19
CA ARG A 34 -9.84 23.21 -21.77
C ARG A 34 -8.56 22.43 -21.46
N THR A 35 -7.89 21.86 -22.47
CA THR A 35 -6.63 21.12 -22.32
C THR A 35 -5.41 22.00 -22.08
N PHE A 36 -5.52 23.32 -22.24
CA PHE A 36 -4.38 24.27 -22.08
C PHE A 36 -4.51 25.21 -20.88
N LEU A 37 -5.53 25.05 -20.04
CA LEU A 37 -5.57 25.73 -18.75
C LEU A 37 -4.75 24.91 -17.75
N PRO A 38 -3.82 25.53 -16.99
CA PRO A 38 -3.13 24.85 -15.91
C PRO A 38 -4.19 24.31 -14.95
N GLN A 39 -4.28 22.99 -14.86
CA GLN A 39 -5.17 22.33 -13.93
C GLN A 39 -4.67 22.70 -12.53
N GLU A 40 -5.50 23.42 -11.75
CA GLU A 40 -5.18 23.69 -10.35
C GLU A 40 -4.86 22.37 -9.66
N ALA A 41 -3.71 22.33 -8.98
CA ALA A 41 -3.29 21.13 -8.27
C ALA A 41 -4.43 20.74 -7.29
N PRO A 42 -4.80 19.46 -7.21
CA PRO A 42 -5.88 19.01 -6.34
C PRO A 42 -5.61 19.47 -4.91
N VAL A 43 -6.60 20.11 -4.29
CA VAL A 43 -6.48 20.63 -2.92
C VAL A 43 -6.37 19.44 -1.96
N CYS A 44 -5.21 19.31 -1.32
CA CYS A 44 -4.94 18.23 -0.38
C CYS A 44 -5.65 18.49 0.96
N VAL A 45 -6.20 17.43 1.59
CA VAL A 45 -6.88 17.52 2.89
C VAL A 45 -5.96 18.08 3.97
N LEU A 46 -4.69 17.69 3.96
CA LEU A 46 -3.64 18.22 4.81
C LEU A 46 -2.68 19.07 3.97
N PRO A 47 -2.18 20.21 4.49
CA PRO A 47 -1.23 21.04 3.76
C PRO A 47 0.11 20.31 3.58
N PRO A 48 0.90 20.60 2.51
CA PRO A 48 2.18 19.92 2.25
C PRO A 48 3.23 20.08 3.36
N ASN A 49 3.09 21.10 4.21
CA ASN A 49 3.94 21.35 5.38
C ASN A 49 3.24 21.00 6.71
N ALA A 50 2.20 20.16 6.67
CA ALA A 50 1.51 19.71 7.87
C ALA A 50 2.50 19.18 8.91
N SER A 51 2.40 19.72 10.11
CA SER A 51 3.15 19.23 11.25
C SER A 51 2.68 17.83 11.65
N TYR A 52 3.53 17.15 12.40
CA TYR A 52 3.23 15.84 12.96
C TYR A 52 1.90 15.82 13.71
N THR A 53 1.73 16.77 14.63
CA THR A 53 0.54 16.88 15.47
C THR A 53 -0.71 17.08 14.63
N GLN A 54 -0.64 17.86 13.54
CA GLN A 54 -1.77 18.02 12.62
C GLN A 54 -2.14 16.71 11.92
N ILE A 55 -1.14 15.96 11.45
CA ILE A 55 -1.36 14.66 10.79
C ILE A 55 -1.97 13.67 11.77
N VAL A 56 -1.40 13.50 12.96
CA VAL A 56 -1.90 12.54 13.96
C VAL A 56 -3.28 12.92 14.46
N ASN A 57 -3.55 14.19 14.74
CA ASN A 57 -4.88 14.63 15.15
C ASN A 57 -5.93 14.38 14.07
N HIS A 58 -5.59 14.65 12.80
CA HIS A 58 -6.47 14.33 11.69
C HIS A 58 -6.76 12.83 11.61
N LEU A 59 -5.73 11.99 11.64
CA LEU A 59 -5.89 10.53 11.59
C LEU A 59 -6.67 9.99 12.79
N ASN A 60 -6.42 10.48 14.00
CA ASN A 60 -7.17 10.04 15.17
C ASN A 60 -8.64 10.49 15.13
N SER A 61 -8.93 11.68 14.59
CA SER A 61 -10.30 12.18 14.43
C SER A 61 -11.16 11.32 13.49
N GLN A 62 -10.54 10.63 12.52
CA GLN A 62 -11.24 9.72 11.61
C GLN A 62 -11.83 8.49 12.30
N THR A 63 -11.30 8.12 13.47
CA THR A 63 -11.73 6.94 14.23
C THR A 63 -12.11 7.32 15.66
N ASP A 64 -12.48 8.58 15.89
CA ASP A 64 -12.90 9.03 17.21
C ASP A 64 -14.15 8.27 17.68
N GLY A 65 -14.16 7.85 18.94
CA GLY A 65 -15.22 7.03 19.51
C GLY A 65 -15.33 5.59 18.96
N VAL A 66 -14.40 5.12 18.13
CA VAL A 66 -14.34 3.72 17.69
C VAL A 66 -13.59 2.90 18.75
N PHE A 67 -14.30 1.96 19.39
CA PHE A 67 -13.70 0.98 20.31
C PHE A 67 -13.71 -0.44 19.75
N GLY A 68 -14.47 -0.68 18.68
CA GLY A 68 -14.47 -1.93 17.96
C GLY A 68 -15.24 -1.83 16.67
N TRP A 69 -15.03 -2.79 15.78
CA TRP A 69 -15.84 -2.95 14.58
C TRP A 69 -15.87 -4.41 14.13
N GLN A 70 -16.90 -4.78 13.38
CA GLN A 70 -17.01 -6.10 12.79
C GLN A 70 -17.46 -6.03 11.34
N SER A 71 -17.10 -7.06 10.57
CA SER A 71 -17.60 -7.33 9.23
C SER A 71 -17.94 -8.81 9.12
N SER A 72 -19.19 -9.13 8.84
CA SER A 72 -19.66 -10.49 8.57
C SER A 72 -19.51 -10.90 7.10
N SER A 73 -19.09 -9.98 6.23
CA SER A 73 -18.92 -10.21 4.79
C SER A 73 -17.55 -9.71 4.33
N VAL A 74 -16.54 -10.53 4.62
CA VAL A 74 -15.16 -10.33 4.16
C VAL A 74 -14.83 -11.33 3.06
N LYS A 75 -14.32 -10.85 1.93
CA LYS A 75 -13.71 -11.69 0.90
C LYS A 75 -12.20 -11.66 1.09
N ILE A 76 -11.60 -12.84 1.20
CA ILE A 76 -10.15 -12.98 1.37
C ILE A 76 -9.57 -13.62 0.13
N ARG A 77 -8.56 -12.98 -0.46
CA ARG A 77 -7.64 -13.60 -1.41
C ARG A 77 -6.30 -13.80 -0.73
N ALA A 78 -5.93 -15.05 -0.49
CA ALA A 78 -4.66 -15.40 0.14
C ALA A 78 -3.76 -16.18 -0.82
N ARG A 79 -2.45 -15.95 -0.71
CA ARG A 79 -1.42 -16.67 -1.46
C ARG A 79 -0.24 -16.94 -0.55
N GLN A 80 0.19 -18.18 -0.52
CA GLN A 80 1.48 -18.57 0.04
C GLN A 80 2.50 -18.73 -1.10
N LYS A 81 3.77 -18.42 -0.85
CA LYS A 81 4.87 -18.58 -1.81
C LYS A 81 4.93 -20.04 -2.27
N GLY A 82 4.87 -20.26 -3.58
CA GLY A 82 4.82 -21.60 -4.18
C GLY A 82 3.44 -22.28 -4.14
N GLY A 83 2.44 -21.69 -3.47
CA GLY A 83 1.08 -22.21 -3.40
C GLY A 83 0.12 -21.60 -4.43
N ILE A 84 -1.00 -22.27 -4.67
CA ILE A 84 -2.10 -21.76 -5.49
C ILE A 84 -2.88 -20.69 -4.70
N PRO A 85 -3.21 -19.53 -5.29
CA PRO A 85 -4.07 -18.54 -4.64
C PRO A 85 -5.43 -19.15 -4.24
N VAL A 86 -5.88 -18.83 -3.03
CA VAL A 86 -7.19 -19.27 -2.51
C VAL A 86 -8.10 -18.09 -2.26
N SER A 87 -9.40 -18.31 -2.48
CA SER A 87 -10.46 -17.35 -2.17
C SER A 87 -11.31 -17.89 -1.04
N LEU A 88 -11.46 -17.13 0.04
CA LEU A 88 -12.21 -17.50 1.24
C LEU A 88 -13.31 -16.46 1.52
N SER A 89 -14.39 -16.90 2.15
CA SER A 89 -15.34 -16.01 2.81
C SER A 89 -15.04 -16.00 4.30
N ALA A 90 -15.09 -14.84 4.93
CA ALA A 90 -14.69 -14.68 6.32
C ALA A 90 -15.57 -13.70 7.10
N MET A 91 -15.53 -13.88 8.42
CA MET A 91 -16.00 -12.92 9.41
C MET A 91 -14.79 -12.37 10.14
N LEU A 92 -14.78 -11.06 10.36
CA LEU A 92 -13.75 -10.32 11.09
C LEU A 92 -14.42 -9.50 12.19
N ALA A 93 -13.94 -9.62 13.42
CA ALA A 93 -14.33 -8.78 14.54
C ALA A 93 -13.08 -8.30 15.28
N VAL A 94 -13.08 -7.02 15.66
CA VAL A 94 -12.00 -6.39 16.41
C VAL A 94 -12.54 -5.46 17.47
N GLU A 95 -11.96 -5.51 18.66
CA GLU A 95 -12.36 -4.71 19.81
C GLU A 95 -11.15 -4.43 20.69
N GLN A 96 -10.99 -3.17 21.11
CA GLN A 96 -9.92 -2.79 22.03
C GLN A 96 -10.13 -3.45 23.42
N PRO A 97 -9.07 -3.76 24.17
CA PRO A 97 -7.66 -3.47 23.85
C PRO A 97 -7.01 -4.54 22.95
N GLN A 98 -7.48 -5.78 22.97
CA GLN A 98 -6.75 -6.89 22.36
C GLN A 98 -7.64 -8.01 21.79
N ARG A 99 -8.94 -7.76 21.63
CA ARG A 99 -9.89 -8.73 21.11
C ARG A 99 -9.89 -8.71 19.59
N PHE A 100 -9.63 -9.87 19.01
CA PHE A 100 -9.55 -10.05 17.56
C PHE A 100 -10.12 -11.42 17.21
N ARG A 101 -10.89 -11.50 16.12
CA ARG A 101 -11.36 -12.77 15.59
C ARG A 101 -11.45 -12.69 14.08
N LEU A 102 -10.77 -13.61 13.40
CA LEU A 102 -10.88 -13.85 11.98
C LEU A 102 -11.21 -15.34 11.75
N VAL A 103 -12.40 -15.61 11.24
CA VAL A 103 -12.82 -16.97 10.87
C VAL A 103 -13.03 -16.98 9.37
N ALA A 104 -12.29 -17.83 8.66
CA ALA A 104 -12.37 -17.94 7.21
C ALA A 104 -12.68 -19.37 6.77
N SER A 105 -13.54 -19.49 5.76
CA SER A 105 -14.01 -20.75 5.21
C SER A 105 -13.96 -20.74 3.68
N SER A 106 -13.72 -21.92 3.12
CA SER A 106 -13.95 -22.23 1.71
C SER A 106 -15.34 -22.88 1.55
N PRO A 107 -15.83 -23.12 0.32
CA PRO A 107 -17.01 -23.94 0.11
C PRO A 107 -16.92 -25.36 0.69
N LEU A 108 -15.71 -25.84 1.01
CA LEU A 108 -15.44 -27.14 1.63
C LEU A 108 -15.38 -27.08 3.17
N GLY A 109 -15.73 -25.94 3.76
CA GLY A 109 -15.79 -25.73 5.21
C GLY A 109 -14.72 -24.80 5.76
N PRO A 110 -14.54 -24.78 7.10
CA PRO A 110 -13.55 -23.92 7.76
C PRO A 110 -12.13 -24.18 7.26
N GLU A 111 -11.35 -23.12 7.06
CA GLU A 111 -9.94 -23.21 6.63
C GLU A 111 -9.00 -22.56 7.64
N VAL A 112 -9.42 -21.46 8.26
CA VAL A 112 -8.60 -20.67 9.19
C VAL A 112 -9.45 -20.12 10.33
N ASP A 113 -8.88 -20.12 11.53
CA ASP A 113 -9.42 -19.46 12.71
C ASP A 113 -8.27 -18.80 13.48
N PHE A 114 -8.21 -17.48 13.44
CA PHE A 114 -7.26 -16.68 14.19
C PHE A 114 -8.02 -15.84 15.19
N GLY A 115 -7.52 -15.73 16.41
CA GLY A 115 -8.17 -14.87 17.38
C GLY A 115 -7.31 -14.54 18.59
N SER A 116 -7.82 -13.58 19.35
CA SER A 116 -7.22 -13.05 20.56
C SER A 116 -8.32 -12.58 21.49
N ASN A 117 -8.08 -12.75 22.79
CA ASN A 117 -8.92 -12.21 23.85
C ASN A 117 -8.03 -11.60 24.95
N ASP A 118 -8.62 -11.32 26.11
CA ASP A 118 -7.95 -10.62 27.22
C ASP A 118 -6.80 -11.44 27.86
N GLU A 119 -6.75 -12.75 27.62
CA GLU A 119 -5.75 -13.64 28.24
C GLU A 119 -4.71 -14.15 27.23
N ARG A 120 -5.17 -14.52 26.02
CA ARG A 120 -4.39 -15.31 25.06
C ARG A 120 -4.79 -15.01 23.63
N PHE A 121 -3.92 -15.43 22.72
CA PHE A 121 -4.24 -15.54 21.31
C PHE A 121 -4.12 -16.99 20.83
N TRP A 122 -4.76 -17.29 19.71
CA TRP A 122 -4.73 -18.60 19.08
C TRP A 122 -4.71 -18.51 17.57
N PHE A 123 -4.27 -19.59 16.96
CA PHE A 123 -4.40 -19.82 15.54
C PHE A 123 -4.62 -21.27 15.22
N TRP A 124 -5.45 -21.47 14.21
CA TRP A 124 -5.70 -22.74 13.59
C TRP A 124 -5.74 -22.57 12.08
N VAL A 125 -5.08 -23.49 11.39
CA VAL A 125 -5.10 -23.58 9.93
C VAL A 125 -5.34 -25.04 9.59
N LYS A 126 -6.39 -25.33 8.81
CA LYS A 126 -6.78 -26.70 8.44
C LYS A 126 -5.64 -27.50 7.82
N ARG A 127 -4.85 -26.82 6.99
CA ARG A 127 -3.72 -27.37 6.21
C ARG A 127 -2.35 -27.21 6.89
N SER A 128 -2.33 -26.96 8.20
CA SER A 128 -1.11 -27.07 9.00
C SER A 128 -0.61 -28.52 9.02
N ASP A 129 0.72 -28.68 8.95
CA ASP A 129 1.40 -29.98 9.11
C ASP A 129 1.14 -30.57 10.51
N GLN A 130 1.06 -29.70 11.51
CA GLN A 130 0.70 -30.03 12.88
C GLN A 130 -0.80 -29.82 13.10
N LYS A 131 -1.52 -30.89 13.43
CA LYS A 131 -2.96 -30.89 13.69
C LYS A 131 -3.30 -30.40 15.10
N ASN A 132 -3.01 -29.14 15.38
CA ASN A 132 -3.35 -28.50 16.66
C ASN A 132 -4.08 -27.18 16.46
N ILE A 133 -4.80 -26.75 17.49
CA ILE A 133 -5.10 -25.35 17.71
C ILE A 133 -3.96 -24.81 18.59
N PHE A 134 -3.17 -23.90 18.06
CA PHE A 134 -2.05 -23.32 18.79
C PHE A 134 -2.53 -22.15 19.61
N THR A 135 -2.07 -22.03 20.84
CA THR A 135 -2.38 -20.88 21.70
C THR A 135 -1.19 -20.50 22.57
N VAL A 136 -1.14 -19.24 22.98
CA VAL A 136 -0.18 -18.73 23.94
C VAL A 136 -0.80 -17.53 24.66
N ARG A 137 -0.50 -17.38 25.95
CA ARG A 137 -0.92 -16.23 26.74
C ARG A 137 -0.11 -14.99 26.36
N HIS A 138 -0.74 -13.82 26.43
CA HIS A 138 -0.07 -12.56 26.07
C HIS A 138 1.16 -12.27 26.96
N ASP A 139 1.07 -12.59 28.25
CA ASP A 139 2.16 -12.41 29.22
C ASP A 139 3.31 -13.42 29.10
N GLN A 140 3.08 -14.55 28.41
CA GLN A 140 4.11 -15.56 28.15
C GLN A 140 4.77 -15.40 26.79
N TYR A 141 4.13 -14.68 25.87
CA TYR A 141 4.66 -14.48 24.52
C TYR A 141 6.03 -13.78 24.55
N GLU A 142 6.28 -12.88 25.51
CA GLU A 142 7.59 -12.27 25.74
C GLU A 142 8.67 -13.32 25.99
N ALA A 143 8.42 -14.24 26.92
CA ALA A 143 9.35 -15.30 27.31
C ALA A 143 9.64 -16.31 26.19
N MET A 144 8.75 -16.41 25.18
CA MET A 144 8.95 -17.28 24.02
C MET A 144 9.91 -16.69 22.97
N GLY A 145 10.20 -15.39 23.05
CA GLY A 145 11.19 -14.72 22.20
C GLY A 145 11.04 -15.01 20.70
N SER A 146 12.12 -15.40 20.05
CA SER A 146 12.19 -15.75 18.62
C SER A 146 11.80 -17.19 18.27
N GLN A 147 11.44 -18.02 19.26
CA GLN A 147 11.16 -19.44 19.03
C GLN A 147 9.86 -19.64 18.23
N LEU A 148 8.96 -18.66 18.28
CA LEU A 148 7.73 -18.64 17.51
C LEU A 148 7.82 -17.63 16.37
N ASN A 149 8.09 -18.11 15.16
CA ASN A 149 7.89 -17.34 13.93
C ASN A 149 6.40 -17.32 13.56
N ILE A 150 5.58 -16.74 14.44
CA ILE A 150 4.17 -16.51 14.15
C ILE A 150 4.08 -15.32 13.19
N PRO A 151 3.44 -15.46 12.02
CA PRO A 151 3.36 -14.37 11.05
C PRO A 151 2.48 -13.23 11.56
N PHE A 152 1.51 -13.48 12.44
CA PHE A 152 0.63 -12.46 12.98
C PHE A 152 1.01 -12.13 14.44
N GLU A 153 1.37 -10.87 14.69
CA GLU A 153 1.47 -10.35 16.06
C GLU A 153 0.15 -9.58 16.33
N PRO A 154 -0.69 -10.04 17.28
CA PRO A 154 -2.04 -9.50 17.44
C PRO A 154 -2.08 -7.99 17.74
N SER A 155 -1.12 -7.46 18.51
CA SER A 155 -1.15 -6.04 18.88
C SER A 155 -0.88 -5.14 17.67
N TRP A 156 0.09 -5.49 16.82
CA TRP A 156 0.32 -4.79 15.55
C TRP A 156 -0.90 -4.87 14.63
N LEU A 157 -1.56 -6.03 14.54
CA LEU A 157 -2.72 -6.20 13.68
C LEU A 157 -3.86 -5.27 14.10
N LEU A 158 -4.13 -5.12 15.38
CA LEU A 158 -5.19 -4.21 15.88
C LEU A 158 -4.92 -2.74 15.57
N GLU A 159 -3.65 -2.31 15.66
CA GLU A 159 -3.23 -0.97 15.24
C GLU A 159 -3.38 -0.77 13.73
N ALA A 160 -2.99 -1.77 12.94
CA ALA A 160 -3.17 -1.76 11.48
C ALA A 160 -4.66 -1.73 11.10
N LEU A 161 -5.52 -2.34 11.91
CA LEU A 161 -6.97 -2.37 11.72
C LEU A 161 -7.70 -1.12 12.27
N ARG A 162 -6.97 -0.08 12.68
CA ARG A 162 -7.51 1.24 13.05
C ARG A 162 -8.48 1.23 14.24
N VAL A 163 -8.31 0.29 15.17
CA VAL A 163 -9.11 0.24 16.42
C VAL A 163 -8.38 0.90 17.59
N VAL A 164 -7.05 1.04 17.48
CA VAL A 164 -6.23 1.72 18.48
C VAL A 164 -5.83 3.09 17.92
N PRO A 165 -5.97 4.19 18.68
CA PRO A 165 -5.50 5.50 18.25
C PRO A 165 -3.98 5.49 18.04
N LEU A 166 -3.51 6.29 17.09
CA LEU A 166 -2.09 6.51 16.93
C LEU A 166 -1.57 7.26 18.16
N ASN A 167 -0.55 6.70 18.82
CA ASN A 167 0.14 7.35 19.94
C ASN A 167 0.92 8.56 19.41
N ASP A 168 0.90 9.66 20.15
CA ASP A 168 1.55 10.91 19.80
C ASP A 168 3.05 10.93 20.16
N LYS A 169 3.54 9.97 20.94
CA LYS A 169 4.93 9.95 21.41
C LYS A 169 5.87 9.23 20.44
N GLU A 170 7.02 9.85 20.18
CA GLU A 170 8.21 9.26 19.54
C GLU A 170 8.08 8.91 18.04
N LEU A 171 7.29 9.68 17.28
CA LEU A 171 7.27 9.59 15.82
C LEU A 171 8.08 10.75 15.20
N SER A 172 9.05 10.40 14.35
CA SER A 172 9.72 11.35 13.45
C SER A 172 8.98 11.42 12.11
N ILE A 173 8.97 12.59 11.47
CA ILE A 173 8.39 12.74 10.12
C ILE A 173 9.51 12.75 9.08
N GLN A 174 9.31 11.98 8.02
CA GLN A 174 10.11 12.05 6.81
C GLN A 174 9.20 12.24 5.58
N LYS A 175 9.49 13.22 4.72
CA LYS A 175 8.80 13.39 3.43
C LYS A 175 9.39 12.45 2.38
N GLU A 176 8.57 11.85 1.52
CA GLU A 176 9.03 11.02 0.39
C GLU A 176 9.56 11.84 -0.82
N GLY A 177 10.21 12.99 -0.57
CA GLY A 177 10.69 13.91 -1.60
C GLY A 177 9.88 15.21 -1.68
N GLN A 178 10.33 16.17 -2.50
CA GLN A 178 9.76 17.53 -2.53
C GLN A 178 8.33 17.58 -3.08
N ASN A 179 7.98 16.70 -4.02
CA ASN A 179 6.69 16.70 -4.73
C ASN A 179 5.79 15.50 -4.39
N SER A 180 6.17 14.66 -3.42
CA SER A 180 5.35 13.52 -3.02
C SER A 180 4.22 13.97 -2.10
N PRO A 181 2.96 13.56 -2.34
CA PRO A 181 1.87 13.76 -1.39
C PRO A 181 2.00 12.86 -0.15
N ASN A 182 3.00 11.98 -0.10
CA ASN A 182 3.17 11.02 0.96
C ASN A 182 4.19 11.48 2.01
N VAL A 183 3.87 11.22 3.27
CA VAL A 183 4.76 11.41 4.41
C VAL A 183 4.87 10.11 5.20
N LYS A 184 6.06 9.85 5.73
CA LYS A 184 6.36 8.73 6.63
C LYS A 184 6.38 9.23 8.06
N LEU A 185 5.67 8.53 8.93
CA LEU A 185 5.78 8.64 10.38
C LEU A 185 6.57 7.41 10.85
N ILE A 186 7.71 7.64 11.51
CA ILE A 186 8.69 6.60 11.85
C ILE A 186 8.88 6.56 13.36
N SER A 187 8.71 5.40 13.98
CA SER A 187 8.94 5.16 15.41
C SER A 187 9.71 3.86 15.62
N ASP A 188 10.57 3.84 16.63
CA ASP A 188 11.18 2.61 17.13
C ASP A 188 10.28 2.01 18.21
N ARG A 189 10.17 0.67 18.25
CA ARG A 189 9.31 -0.04 19.20
C ARG A 189 9.95 -1.33 19.65
N LEU A 190 9.85 -1.62 20.94
CA LEU A 190 10.10 -2.94 21.47
C LEU A 190 8.82 -3.77 21.33
N LEU A 191 8.86 -4.83 20.53
CA LEU A 191 7.78 -5.81 20.47
C LEU A 191 7.71 -6.60 21.79
N PRO A 192 6.55 -7.20 22.12
CA PRO A 192 6.42 -8.01 23.33
C PRO A 192 7.47 -9.12 23.45
N ASN A 193 7.93 -9.71 22.35
CA ASN A 193 9.00 -10.71 22.32
C ASN A 193 10.42 -10.16 22.56
N GLY A 194 10.54 -8.90 23.00
CA GLY A 194 11.82 -8.22 23.23
C GLY A 194 12.56 -7.80 21.96
N LYS A 195 12.00 -8.01 20.76
CA LYS A 195 12.64 -7.57 19.52
C LYS A 195 12.38 -6.08 19.29
N LEU A 196 13.46 -5.32 19.10
CA LEU A 196 13.38 -3.93 18.68
C LEU A 196 13.10 -3.87 17.18
N VAL A 197 12.06 -3.14 16.79
CA VAL A 197 11.59 -2.98 15.41
C VAL A 197 11.35 -1.52 15.11
N GLN A 198 11.42 -1.16 13.83
CA GLN A 198 11.02 0.16 13.35
C GLN A 198 9.64 0.07 12.69
N LYS A 199 8.69 0.87 13.18
CA LYS A 199 7.36 1.04 12.60
C LYS A 199 7.35 2.26 11.69
N ILE A 200 6.90 2.07 10.45
CA ILE A 200 6.72 3.13 9.46
C ILE A 200 5.25 3.18 9.05
N ILE A 201 4.62 4.36 9.17
CA ILE A 201 3.27 4.65 8.68
C ILE A 201 3.40 5.61 7.50
N VAL A 202 2.86 5.24 6.35
CA VAL A 202 2.80 6.14 5.18
C VAL A 202 1.42 6.76 5.10
N VAL A 203 1.38 8.08 5.10
CA VAL A 203 0.15 8.89 5.05
C VAL A 203 0.15 9.67 3.75
N ASN A 204 -0.95 9.62 3.01
CA ASN A 204 -1.14 10.47 1.83
C ASN A 204 -1.88 11.75 2.23
N LEU A 205 -1.19 12.89 2.19
CA LEU A 205 -1.70 14.19 2.64
C LEU A 205 -2.92 14.68 1.83
N CYS A 206 -3.04 14.27 0.57
CA CYS A 206 -4.14 14.72 -0.28
C CYS A 206 -5.44 13.99 0.00
N THR A 207 -5.37 12.71 0.35
CA THR A 207 -6.53 11.93 0.82
C THR A 207 -6.76 12.02 2.32
N GLY A 208 -5.73 12.37 3.11
CA GLY A 208 -5.79 12.37 4.57
C GLY A 208 -5.78 10.96 5.19
N HIS A 209 -5.41 9.93 4.44
CA HIS A 209 -5.49 8.53 4.90
C HIS A 209 -4.12 7.87 5.06
N ILE A 210 -4.05 6.88 5.94
CA ILE A 210 -2.92 5.95 6.01
C ILE A 210 -3.02 5.00 4.82
N ILE A 211 -1.98 4.90 4.00
CA ILE A 211 -1.95 3.99 2.85
C ILE A 211 -1.10 2.75 3.14
N GLU A 212 -0.16 2.84 4.07
CA GLU A 212 0.69 1.72 4.47
C GLU A 212 1.08 1.80 5.95
N GLN A 213 1.14 0.66 6.62
CA GLN A 213 1.86 0.46 7.87
C GLN A 213 2.83 -0.71 7.73
N SER A 214 4.09 -0.54 8.12
CA SER A 214 5.12 -1.55 7.94
C SER A 214 5.99 -1.68 9.20
N LEU A 215 6.43 -2.90 9.48
CA LEU A 215 7.43 -3.22 10.52
C LEU A 215 8.72 -3.70 9.87
N TYR A 216 9.83 -3.17 10.35
CA TYR A 216 11.19 -3.55 9.94
C TYR A 216 11.98 -4.03 11.15
N ASP A 217 12.81 -5.04 10.99
CA ASP A 217 13.78 -5.43 12.01
C ASP A 217 14.99 -4.48 12.02
N SER A 218 15.92 -4.73 12.96
CA SER A 218 17.16 -3.95 13.10
C SER A 218 18.11 -4.04 11.89
N GLN A 219 17.92 -5.03 11.01
CA GLN A 219 18.68 -5.19 9.76
C GLN A 219 18.01 -4.46 8.59
N GLY A 220 16.87 -3.79 8.83
CA GLY A 220 16.09 -3.11 7.79
C GLY A 220 15.32 -4.08 6.90
N GLN A 221 15.17 -5.35 7.30
CA GLN A 221 14.33 -6.31 6.60
C GLN A 221 12.88 -6.16 7.05
N ARG A 222 11.98 -6.18 6.07
CA ARG A 222 10.53 -6.05 6.29
C ARG A 222 9.98 -7.32 6.95
N ILE A 223 9.37 -7.15 8.12
CA ILE A 223 8.72 -8.20 8.90
C ILE A 223 7.27 -8.39 8.41
N ALA A 224 6.54 -7.27 8.34
CA ALA A 224 5.13 -7.24 7.95
C ALA A 224 4.76 -5.89 7.32
N THR A 225 3.80 -5.91 6.40
CA THR A 225 3.18 -4.71 5.82
C THR A 225 1.67 -4.86 5.78
N ALA A 226 0.96 -3.79 6.13
CA ALA A 226 -0.47 -3.61 5.92
C ALA A 226 -0.68 -2.43 4.95
N THR A 227 -1.20 -2.69 3.75
CA THR A 227 -1.64 -1.65 2.81
C THR A 227 -3.14 -1.46 2.98
N LEU A 228 -3.57 -0.20 3.11
CA LEU A 228 -4.96 0.16 3.40
C LEU A 228 -5.52 1.00 2.26
N GLY A 229 -6.77 0.76 1.89
CA GLY A 229 -7.41 1.45 0.79
C GLY A 229 -8.94 1.40 0.86
N GLU A 230 -9.56 2.06 -0.12
CA GLU A 230 -11.02 2.19 -0.22
C GLU A 230 -11.67 2.65 1.10
N TYR A 231 -11.20 3.77 1.62
CA TYR A 231 -11.77 4.35 2.84
C TYR A 231 -13.21 4.76 2.65
N ARG A 232 -14.07 4.43 3.61
CA ARG A 232 -15.49 4.82 3.62
C ARG A 232 -15.93 5.21 5.03
N THR A 233 -16.91 6.10 5.09
CA THR A 233 -17.61 6.44 6.32
C THR A 233 -18.50 5.28 6.76
N CYS A 234 -18.40 4.89 8.03
CA CYS A 234 -19.04 3.71 8.61
C CYS A 234 -19.79 4.06 9.89
N GLY A 235 -20.98 3.47 10.05
CA GLY A 235 -21.78 3.55 11.27
C GLY A 235 -22.30 4.95 11.61
N ALA A 236 -22.95 5.07 12.78
CA ALA A 236 -23.50 6.34 13.27
C ALA A 236 -22.43 7.32 13.76
N THR A 237 -21.22 6.84 14.05
CA THR A 237 -20.09 7.66 14.50
C THR A 237 -19.37 8.40 13.37
N ASN A 238 -19.77 8.17 12.11
CA ASN A 238 -19.08 8.67 10.92
C ASN A 238 -17.59 8.29 10.85
N ALA A 239 -17.21 7.16 11.44
CA ALA A 239 -15.83 6.68 11.42
C ALA A 239 -15.39 6.38 9.99
N VAL A 240 -14.18 6.80 9.62
CA VAL A 240 -13.60 6.56 8.30
C VAL A 240 -12.65 5.38 8.38
N LEU A 241 -13.05 4.25 7.82
CA LEU A 241 -12.35 2.97 7.92
C LEU A 241 -12.00 2.42 6.52
N PRO A 242 -10.89 1.69 6.38
CA PRO A 242 -10.50 1.08 5.12
C PRO A 242 -11.38 -0.16 4.83
N HIS A 243 -11.86 -0.29 3.60
CA HIS A 243 -12.58 -1.49 3.15
C HIS A 243 -11.69 -2.51 2.44
N VAL A 244 -10.46 -2.13 2.10
CA VAL A 244 -9.45 -3.04 1.55
C VAL A 244 -8.21 -3.00 2.41
N ILE A 245 -7.80 -4.17 2.90
CA ILE A 245 -6.60 -4.34 3.72
C ILE A 245 -5.80 -5.49 3.15
N LYS A 246 -4.59 -5.19 2.67
CA LYS A 246 -3.63 -6.19 2.20
C LYS A 246 -2.53 -6.36 3.23
N LEU A 247 -2.40 -7.56 3.78
CA LEU A 247 -1.34 -7.96 4.66
C LEU A 247 -0.29 -8.76 3.88
N ASP A 248 0.98 -8.47 4.13
CA ASP A 248 2.13 -9.13 3.52
C ASP A 248 3.14 -9.47 4.61
N TRP A 249 3.51 -10.75 4.69
CA TRP A 249 4.54 -11.30 5.57
C TRP A 249 5.63 -11.94 4.72
N PRO A 250 6.65 -11.17 4.30
CA PRO A 250 7.65 -11.63 3.34
C PRO A 250 8.42 -12.86 3.82
N GLN A 251 8.78 -12.91 5.11
CA GLN A 251 9.55 -14.01 5.69
C GLN A 251 8.75 -15.33 5.73
N ALA A 252 7.43 -15.25 5.91
CA ALA A 252 6.53 -16.41 5.83
C ALA A 252 6.08 -16.71 4.38
N GLY A 253 6.35 -15.80 3.44
CA GLY A 253 5.87 -15.87 2.07
C GLY A 253 4.35 -15.83 1.96
N ILE A 254 3.65 -15.12 2.86
CA ILE A 254 2.19 -15.06 2.92
C ILE A 254 1.72 -13.66 2.50
N VAL A 255 0.79 -13.60 1.56
CA VAL A 255 0.07 -12.38 1.19
C VAL A 255 -1.42 -12.64 1.32
N MET A 256 -2.14 -11.75 1.99
CA MET A 256 -3.58 -11.83 2.23
C MET A 256 -4.24 -10.49 1.94
N THR A 257 -5.19 -10.46 1.01
CA THR A 257 -6.03 -9.28 0.75
C THR A 257 -7.42 -9.52 1.27
N MET A 258 -7.88 -8.67 2.18
CA MET A 258 -9.22 -8.66 2.75
C MET A 258 -10.02 -7.52 2.12
N THR A 259 -11.22 -7.82 1.65
CA THR A 259 -12.17 -6.84 1.14
C THR A 259 -13.47 -6.94 1.93
N MET A 260 -13.80 -5.90 2.68
CA MET A 260 -14.98 -5.84 3.53
C MET A 260 -16.11 -5.11 2.79
N SER A 261 -17.26 -5.75 2.65
CA SER A 261 -18.41 -5.13 1.98
C SER A 261 -19.10 -4.10 2.89
N GLN A 262 -19.27 -4.46 4.16
CA GLN A 262 -19.92 -3.63 5.17
C GLN A 262 -19.14 -3.76 6.48
N ILE A 263 -19.00 -2.64 7.18
CA ILE A 263 -18.40 -2.56 8.51
C ILE A 263 -19.47 -2.00 9.46
N SER A 264 -19.72 -2.72 10.55
CA SER A 264 -20.51 -2.23 11.67
C SER A 264 -19.56 -1.74 12.75
N VAL A 265 -19.68 -0.48 13.14
CA VAL A 265 -18.84 0.16 14.16
C VAL A 265 -19.52 0.04 15.51
N ASN A 266 -18.73 -0.27 16.53
CA ASN A 266 -19.16 -0.53 17.90
C ASN A 266 -20.35 -1.52 18.01
N PRO A 267 -20.33 -2.65 17.26
CA PRO A 267 -21.35 -3.67 17.41
C PRO A 267 -21.13 -4.32 18.78
N GLY A 268 -22.14 -4.48 19.61
CA GLY A 268 -22.00 -5.23 20.86
C GLY A 268 -21.69 -6.70 20.56
N VAL A 269 -20.42 -7.05 20.39
CA VAL A 269 -19.99 -8.39 19.97
C VAL A 269 -20.22 -9.35 21.15
N PRO A 270 -20.96 -10.45 20.94
CA PRO A 270 -21.16 -11.46 21.97
C PRO A 270 -19.84 -12.04 22.49
N SER A 271 -19.77 -12.30 23.81
CA SER A 271 -18.52 -12.72 24.46
C SER A 271 -17.98 -14.07 23.98
N ASP A 272 -18.85 -14.94 23.48
CA ASP A 272 -18.52 -16.25 22.93
C ASP A 272 -17.68 -16.19 21.64
N VAL A 273 -17.76 -15.09 20.88
CA VAL A 273 -16.92 -14.85 19.69
C VAL A 273 -15.42 -14.84 20.05
N TRP A 274 -15.10 -14.42 21.27
CA TRP A 274 -13.73 -14.29 21.80
C TRP A 274 -13.22 -15.57 22.49
N GLY A 275 -13.97 -16.67 22.40
CA GLY A 275 -13.58 -17.97 22.96
C GLY A 275 -12.65 -18.77 22.04
N LEU A 276 -11.80 -19.62 22.63
CA LEU A 276 -11.00 -20.58 21.85
C LEU A 276 -11.94 -21.46 21.00
N PRO A 277 -11.60 -21.72 19.73
CA PRO A 277 -12.41 -22.59 18.89
C PRO A 277 -12.34 -24.04 19.39
N GLN A 278 -13.42 -24.78 19.19
CA GLN A 278 -13.45 -26.24 19.37
C GLN A 278 -13.57 -26.88 18.00
N ILE A 279 -12.49 -27.52 17.53
CA ILE A 279 -12.42 -28.11 16.19
C ILE A 279 -12.19 -29.62 16.34
N PRO A 280 -13.14 -30.48 15.95
CA PRO A 280 -13.01 -31.93 16.07
C PRO A 280 -11.72 -32.45 15.42
N GLY A 281 -10.95 -33.24 16.17
CA GLY A 281 -9.68 -33.82 15.69
C GLY A 281 -8.47 -32.88 15.80
N TYR A 282 -8.62 -31.69 16.36
CA TYR A 282 -7.53 -30.75 16.60
C TYR A 282 -7.41 -30.43 18.09
N PRO A 283 -6.53 -31.13 18.84
CA PRO A 283 -6.25 -30.78 20.22
C PRO A 283 -5.66 -29.37 20.35
N VAL A 284 -5.88 -28.75 21.51
CA VAL A 284 -5.26 -27.46 21.85
C VAL A 284 -3.83 -27.71 22.33
N LEU A 285 -2.87 -27.04 21.70
CA LEU A 285 -1.47 -27.02 22.11
C LEU A 285 -1.12 -25.62 22.61
N ASP A 286 -0.88 -25.51 23.92
CA ASP A 286 -0.32 -24.31 24.51
C ASP A 286 1.19 -24.28 24.27
N LEU A 287 1.63 -23.31 23.48
CA LEU A 287 3.02 -23.18 23.05
C LEU A 287 3.97 -22.81 24.19
N ALA A 288 3.45 -22.19 25.26
CA ALA A 288 4.21 -21.82 26.44
C ALA A 288 4.04 -22.81 27.60
N ALA A 289 3.43 -23.98 27.35
CA ALA A 289 3.25 -25.02 28.37
C ALA A 289 4.60 -25.41 28.99
N GLY A 290 4.76 -25.14 30.30
CA GLY A 290 5.97 -25.46 31.06
C GLY A 290 6.97 -24.31 31.21
N LEU A 291 6.74 -23.14 30.61
CA LEU A 291 7.54 -21.95 30.91
C LEU A 291 7.10 -21.33 32.26
N PRO A 292 8.05 -20.92 33.12
CA PRO A 292 7.72 -20.23 34.35
C PRO A 292 6.98 -18.92 34.05
N GLN A 293 5.90 -18.67 34.79
CA GLN A 293 5.14 -17.42 34.69
C GLN A 293 6.05 -16.26 35.09
N VAL A 294 6.30 -15.34 34.15
CA VAL A 294 7.02 -14.10 34.46
C VAL A 294 6.08 -13.24 35.29
N ARG A 295 6.31 -13.21 36.60
CA ARG A 295 5.56 -12.34 37.52
C ARG A 295 6.07 -10.93 37.27
N HIS A 296 5.35 -10.11 36.50
CA HIS A 296 5.65 -8.69 36.36
C HIS A 296 5.52 -8.04 37.74
N GLN A 297 6.63 -7.97 38.50
CA GLN A 297 6.79 -6.91 39.48
C GLN A 297 6.82 -5.62 38.67
N GLU A 298 6.02 -4.62 39.06
CA GLU A 298 6.05 -3.26 38.53
C GLU A 298 7.45 -2.65 38.76
N ALA A 299 8.42 -3.07 37.96
CA ALA A 299 9.71 -2.44 37.87
C ALA A 299 9.48 -1.17 37.05
N SER A 300 9.33 -0.05 37.76
CA SER A 300 9.39 1.31 37.23
C SER A 300 10.42 1.41 36.10
N ILE A 301 9.96 1.39 34.84
CA ILE A 301 10.83 1.40 33.66
C ILE A 301 11.46 2.79 33.53
N ARG A 302 12.66 2.95 34.09
CA ARG A 302 13.61 4.05 33.82
C ARG A 302 14.73 3.62 32.86
N HIS A 303 14.46 2.68 31.95
CA HIS A 303 15.45 2.29 30.94
C HIS A 303 14.90 2.59 29.54
N ARG A 304 15.37 3.72 29.02
CA ARG A 304 15.22 4.14 27.63
C ARG A 304 15.98 3.14 26.75
N PRO A 305 15.33 2.46 25.79
CA PRO A 305 16.06 1.76 24.74
C PRO A 305 16.89 2.80 23.98
N THR A 306 18.17 2.52 23.74
CA THR A 306 18.96 3.29 22.78
C THR A 306 18.26 3.21 21.41
N PRO A 307 18.03 4.34 20.72
CA PRO A 307 17.43 4.36 19.38
C PRO A 307 18.15 3.38 18.45
N ILE A 308 17.42 2.76 17.51
CA ILE A 308 18.08 2.02 16.44
C ILE A 308 18.77 3.05 15.55
N GLU A 309 20.09 3.18 15.67
CA GLU A 309 20.93 3.87 14.68
C GLU A 309 21.07 2.99 13.41
N SER A 310 19.98 2.78 12.65
CA SER A 310 20.02 1.99 11.41
C SER A 310 19.03 2.49 10.36
N ARG A 311 19.52 3.43 9.54
CA ARG A 311 19.50 3.50 8.06
C ARG A 311 18.38 2.81 7.24
N VAL A 312 17.10 2.94 7.61
CA VAL A 312 16.00 2.76 6.63
C VAL A 312 15.50 4.11 6.10
N ALA A 313 15.61 5.17 6.91
CA ALA A 313 15.37 6.55 6.48
C ALA A 313 16.43 7.09 5.49
N GLU A 314 17.51 6.36 5.27
CA GLU A 314 18.65 6.78 4.44
C GLU A 314 18.96 5.74 3.35
N ARG A 315 17.94 5.24 2.65
CA ARG A 315 18.15 4.97 1.22
C ARG A 315 18.06 6.30 0.50
N VAL A 316 19.20 6.97 0.43
CA VAL A 316 19.50 7.90 -0.65
C VAL A 316 19.22 7.15 -1.96
N GLU A 317 18.36 7.72 -2.80
CA GLU A 317 18.23 7.29 -4.19
C GLU A 317 19.63 7.14 -4.81
N PRO A 318 19.89 6.17 -5.70
CA PRO A 318 21.20 6.08 -6.35
C PRO A 318 21.58 7.45 -6.93
N ALA A 319 22.70 7.98 -6.45
CA ALA A 319 23.20 9.31 -6.80
C ALA A 319 23.57 9.37 -8.28
N TRP A 320 22.62 9.77 -9.12
CA TRP A 320 22.90 10.35 -10.44
C TRP A 320 22.84 11.89 -10.40
N ALA A 321 22.75 12.50 -9.21
CA ALA A 321 22.61 13.94 -9.05
C ALA A 321 23.85 14.68 -8.51
N ASP A 322 24.91 14.01 -8.03
CA ASP A 322 26.08 14.69 -7.45
C ASP A 322 27.42 14.13 -7.97
N SER A 323 27.65 14.24 -9.28
CA SER A 323 29.03 14.30 -9.79
C SER A 323 29.32 15.74 -10.21
N PRO A 324 30.16 16.49 -9.49
CA PRO A 324 30.72 17.72 -10.04
C PRO A 324 31.72 17.31 -11.12
N GLY A 325 31.26 17.31 -12.38
CA GLY A 325 32.17 17.40 -13.51
C GLY A 325 32.98 18.70 -13.40
N PRO A 326 34.22 18.77 -13.91
CA PRO A 326 35.04 19.97 -13.80
C PRO A 326 34.31 21.17 -14.43
N GLU A 327 34.11 22.22 -13.64
CA GLU A 327 33.58 23.50 -14.11
C GLU A 327 34.49 24.05 -15.23
N PRO A 328 33.94 24.42 -16.40
CA PRO A 328 34.71 25.14 -17.40
C PRO A 328 35.07 26.53 -16.88
N GLN A 329 36.36 26.75 -16.63
CA GLN A 329 36.92 28.06 -16.27
C GLN A 329 36.84 29.01 -17.47
N TRP A 330 35.80 29.84 -17.50
CA TRP A 330 35.72 30.96 -18.42
C TRP A 330 36.62 32.10 -17.92
N ARG A 331 37.71 32.38 -18.66
CA ARG A 331 38.49 33.62 -18.51
C ARG A 331 37.86 34.71 -19.39
N PRO A 332 37.59 35.91 -18.87
CA PRO A 332 37.23 37.04 -19.72
C PRO A 332 38.50 37.58 -20.38
N THR A 333 38.73 37.26 -21.64
CA THR A 333 39.70 37.99 -22.46
C THR A 333 38.98 39.22 -23.02
N GLN A 334 39.37 40.40 -22.52
CA GLN A 334 39.07 41.66 -23.18
C GLN A 334 39.87 41.72 -24.48
N GLU A 335 39.18 41.73 -25.61
CA GLU A 335 39.59 42.37 -26.88
C GLU A 335 38.41 42.23 -27.85
N GLU A 336 37.65 43.31 -28.07
CA GLU A 336 36.77 43.43 -29.25
C GLU A 336 37.65 43.51 -30.50
N PRO A 337 37.28 42.84 -31.61
CA PRO A 337 36.76 43.65 -32.70
C PRO A 337 35.69 42.99 -33.61
N GLN A 338 34.75 43.86 -34.03
CA GLN A 338 34.11 44.00 -35.35
C GLN A 338 33.41 42.79 -36.00
N PHE A 339 32.08 42.87 -35.97
CA PHE A 339 31.17 42.16 -36.87
C PHE A 339 31.34 42.62 -38.33
N GLY A 340 31.80 41.71 -39.19
CA GLY A 340 31.63 41.78 -40.64
C GLY A 340 30.69 40.66 -41.08
N PHE A 341 29.62 41.01 -41.79
CA PHE A 341 28.75 40.05 -42.47
C PHE A 341 29.40 39.65 -43.79
N ASP A 342 29.59 38.36 -44.02
CA ASP A 342 29.79 37.79 -45.36
C ASP A 342 28.90 36.54 -45.54
N GLU A 343 28.38 36.43 -46.76
CA GLU A 343 27.41 35.47 -47.30
C GLU A 343 27.89 34.00 -47.33
N PRO A 344 26.98 33.02 -47.57
CA PRO A 344 27.26 31.61 -47.34
C PRO A 344 27.97 30.96 -48.54
N ASP A 345 29.16 30.39 -48.28
CA ASP A 345 29.81 29.49 -49.23
C ASP A 345 29.24 28.07 -49.17
N THR A 346 28.90 27.60 -50.36
CA THR A 346 28.42 26.28 -50.78
C THR A 346 29.14 25.08 -50.13
N PHE A 347 28.35 24.13 -49.62
CA PHE A 347 28.83 22.79 -49.23
C PHE A 347 29.17 21.93 -50.45
N PRO A 348 30.36 21.30 -50.51
CA PRO A 348 30.58 20.19 -51.42
C PRO A 348 30.02 18.89 -50.83
N ALA A 349 29.35 18.12 -51.67
CA ALA A 349 28.91 16.77 -51.40
C ALA A 349 30.10 15.80 -51.35
N SER A 350 30.14 14.90 -50.37
CA SER A 350 30.75 13.57 -50.50
C SER A 350 30.26 12.62 -49.41
N ASP A 351 29.59 11.57 -49.91
CA ASP A 351 29.85 10.16 -49.66
C ASP A 351 29.58 9.53 -48.28
N THR A 352 28.49 8.75 -48.31
CA THR A 352 28.37 7.36 -47.83
C THR A 352 28.87 7.05 -46.41
N MET A 353 27.93 7.06 -45.46
CA MET A 353 28.00 6.16 -44.30
C MET A 353 26.73 5.28 -44.26
N PRO A 354 26.87 3.96 -44.02
CA PRO A 354 25.74 3.04 -43.97
C PRO A 354 24.88 3.27 -42.73
N ALA A 355 23.57 3.14 -42.90
CA ALA A 355 22.59 3.28 -41.84
C ALA A 355 22.76 2.19 -40.76
N PRO A 356 22.67 2.51 -39.46
CA PRO A 356 22.55 1.50 -38.43
C PRO A 356 21.15 0.86 -38.49
N ASP A 357 21.15 -0.47 -38.64
CA ASP A 357 19.96 -1.31 -38.55
C ASP A 357 19.28 -1.17 -37.17
N GLY A 358 17.96 -1.03 -37.19
CA GLY A 358 17.11 -1.29 -36.02
C GLY A 358 16.53 -0.06 -35.33
N ASN A 359 15.33 0.33 -35.76
CA ASN A 359 14.46 1.25 -35.02
C ASN A 359 14.01 0.63 -33.69
N PRO A 360 14.29 1.23 -32.51
CA PRO A 360 13.96 0.66 -31.20
C PRO A 360 12.50 0.88 -30.77
N PHE A 361 11.63 1.43 -31.62
CA PHE A 361 10.21 1.65 -31.30
C PHE A 361 9.30 0.69 -32.07
N ARG A 362 8.99 -0.46 -31.45
CA ARG A 362 7.92 -1.37 -31.90
C ARG A 362 6.66 -1.12 -31.08
N ALA A 363 5.57 -0.79 -31.78
CA ALA A 363 4.24 -0.60 -31.20
C ALA A 363 3.64 -1.92 -30.66
N PRO A 364 2.77 -1.88 -29.64
CA PRO A 364 2.26 -3.07 -28.98
C PRO A 364 1.13 -3.71 -29.79
N GLY A 365 1.27 -5.00 -30.13
CA GLY A 365 0.17 -5.81 -30.65
C GLY A 365 0.56 -6.84 -31.71
N SER A 366 1.11 -7.97 -31.28
CA SER A 366 0.98 -9.30 -31.93
C SER A 366 1.80 -10.31 -31.12
N PHE A 367 1.15 -11.05 -30.22
CA PHE A 367 1.76 -12.24 -29.61
C PHE A 367 1.58 -13.39 -30.59
N GLU A 368 2.68 -13.88 -31.17
CA GLU A 368 2.72 -15.23 -31.73
C GLU A 368 3.10 -16.20 -30.62
N GLU A 369 2.26 -17.22 -30.51
CA GLU A 369 2.32 -18.34 -29.59
C GLU A 369 3.46 -19.28 -30.01
N VAL A 370 4.48 -19.44 -29.16
CA VAL A 370 5.52 -20.47 -29.34
C VAL A 370 5.38 -21.45 -28.19
N ALA A 371 5.04 -22.70 -28.55
CA ALA A 371 4.94 -23.83 -27.66
C ALA A 371 6.34 -24.26 -27.15
N GLU A 372 6.49 -24.35 -25.82
CA GLU A 372 7.65 -25.00 -25.21
C GLU A 372 7.33 -26.46 -24.88
N GLU A 373 8.10 -27.36 -25.49
CA GLU A 373 8.22 -28.78 -25.12
C GLU A 373 9.00 -28.95 -23.80
N PRO A 374 8.71 -30.01 -23.01
CA PRO A 374 9.28 -30.20 -21.67
C PRO A 374 10.65 -30.90 -21.70
N PRO A 375 11.64 -30.47 -20.89
CA PRO A 375 12.84 -31.25 -20.70
C PRO A 375 12.67 -32.31 -19.59
N GLY A 376 12.77 -33.58 -20.00
CA GLY A 376 13.96 -34.36 -19.67
C GLY A 376 14.17 -34.77 -18.21
N ARG A 377 13.68 -35.97 -17.91
CA ARG A 377 14.00 -36.84 -16.77
C ARG A 377 15.51 -37.14 -16.67
N VAL A 378 16.11 -37.00 -15.48
CA VAL A 378 17.38 -37.69 -15.14
C VAL A 378 17.17 -38.45 -13.82
N LYS A 379 17.47 -39.75 -13.87
CA LYS A 379 17.57 -40.67 -12.73
C LYS A 379 18.97 -40.56 -12.12
N LEU A 380 19.07 -40.31 -10.82
CA LEU A 380 19.46 -41.27 -9.77
C LEU A 380 19.41 -40.55 -8.42
#